data_AF-A0A2N2GYY1-F1
#
_entry.id   AF-A0A2N2GYY1-F1
#
_cell.length_a   1.000
_cell.length_b   1.000
_cell.length_c   1.000
_cell.angle_alpha   90.00
_cell.angle_beta   90.00
_cell.angle_gamma   90.00
#
_symmetry.space_group_name_H-M   'P 1'
#
loop_
_entity.id
_entity.type
_entity.pdbx_description
1 polymer ?
#
loop_
_entity_poly.entity_id
_entity_poly.type
_entity_poly.pdbx_seq_one_letter_code
_entity_poly.pdbx_strand_id
1 'polypeptide(L)'
;MRLEGLRLTEGAACGRLLILTAPLSFYGGVDPESGVLVQADHPQHGACLSGRILALPHTSGSTVGSWTLLRMARLGTAPAAIVSATADAVLVTGTLAGGIVHLDGITVNAALDGCDALIPEEGEWLEVTDCGDVMIRRPLAGASGGRPDSHRVRTPGMSPAPETGASGGRPDSHRVRTPGMSPAPETAPASLLVPEDSPLILKLGGSLITFKQSPVPRVDFDQLGKLARLLAANLKAPAVILHGAGSFGHGPVARTGVLAKALDDDARRDWGRIQALQYQLSAIVCEALADAGLPVFPFQASALGHLEGGRFVLTDVDALRRALLAGFIPVLYGTPCFTEDPARPGIASGDDLAPALALALGFSRVVHLTDVAGVHTEDPRKNPAAPVIPWITAADDSTDLPPSSGSCRPTGPTVGWTPPSFADASRRGAPTDAPPRPSDGLTLMVTSHRSDAATATTTTDFDVTGGMAGKVKKLYDVAADGVTSWIVDGRDETAVAAALAGVPAGTVVCAKK
;
A
#
# COMPACT_ATOMS: atom_id res chain seq x y z
N MET A 1 14.96 29.75 35.31
CA MET A 1 15.26 28.35 35.67
C MET A 1 15.97 27.71 34.48
N ARG A 2 16.92 26.82 34.74
CA ARG A 2 17.69 26.07 33.74
C ARG A 2 17.43 24.59 34.01
N LEU A 3 16.86 23.87 33.04
CA LEU A 3 16.78 22.41 33.06
C LEU A 3 17.91 21.86 32.19
N GLU A 4 18.68 20.92 32.72
CA GLU A 4 19.76 20.24 31.99
C GLU A 4 19.24 18.91 31.43
N GLY A 5 19.41 18.71 30.13
CA GLY A 5 19.06 17.48 29.43
C GLY A 5 20.11 17.15 28.37
N LEU A 6 20.18 15.88 27.97
CA LEU A 6 21.05 15.46 26.88
C LEU A 6 20.52 16.04 25.56
N ARG A 7 21.31 16.86 24.90
CA ARG A 7 20.98 17.36 23.57
C ARG A 7 21.21 16.26 22.53
N LEU A 8 20.17 15.96 21.76
CA LEU A 8 20.22 14.97 20.67
C LEU A 8 20.19 15.61 19.28
N THR A 9 19.57 16.79 19.15
CA THR A 9 19.60 17.60 17.91
C THR A 9 20.00 19.04 18.24
N GLU A 10 20.79 19.67 17.38
CA GLU A 10 21.21 21.08 17.50
C GLU A 10 20.08 22.08 17.16
N GLY A 11 20.26 23.32 17.60
CA GLY A 11 19.38 24.45 17.28
C GLY A 11 18.72 25.11 18.49
N ALA A 12 17.90 26.12 18.21
CA ALA A 12 17.10 26.87 19.17
C ALA A 12 15.65 26.94 18.71
N ALA A 13 14.74 26.95 19.69
CA ALA A 13 13.31 26.96 19.44
C ALA A 13 12.59 27.68 20.57
N CYS A 14 11.46 28.30 20.27
CA CYS A 14 10.59 28.85 21.30
C CYS A 14 9.13 28.54 20.99
N GLY A 15 8.33 28.37 22.04
CA GLY A 15 6.92 28.06 21.88
C GLY A 15 6.24 27.81 23.21
N ARG A 16 4.92 27.67 23.16
CA ARG A 16 4.13 27.27 24.32
C ARG A 16 4.39 25.80 24.63
N LEU A 17 4.62 25.49 25.91
CA LEU A 17 4.75 24.13 26.41
C LEU A 17 3.44 23.36 26.22
N LEU A 18 3.53 22.14 25.71
CA LEU A 18 2.48 21.13 25.71
C LEU A 18 3.03 19.89 26.42
N ILE A 19 2.37 19.48 27.50
CA ILE A 19 2.79 18.32 28.30
C ILE A 19 1.90 17.13 27.94
N LEU A 20 2.52 16.05 27.48
CA LEU A 20 1.87 14.75 27.34
C LEU A 20 2.15 13.92 28.60
N THR A 21 1.09 13.42 29.23
CA THR A 21 1.16 12.60 30.45
C THR A 21 1.21 11.11 30.16
N ALA A 22 1.13 10.73 28.88
CA ALA A 22 1.24 9.36 28.40
C ALA A 22 2.21 9.32 27.20
N PRO A 23 2.72 8.13 26.84
CA PRO A 23 3.53 7.95 25.64
C PRO A 23 2.74 8.25 24.38
N LEU A 24 3.41 8.79 23.36
CA LEU A 24 2.80 9.12 22.07
C LEU A 24 3.37 8.23 20.96
N SER A 25 2.48 7.65 20.15
CA SER A 25 2.87 7.17 18.82
C SER A 25 2.70 8.26 17.78
N PHE A 26 3.82 8.76 17.24
CA PHE A 26 3.76 9.67 16.09
C PHE A 26 3.15 8.99 14.87
N TYR A 27 3.25 7.66 14.76
CA TYR A 27 2.57 6.90 13.72
C TYR A 27 1.13 6.59 14.12
N GLY A 28 0.16 7.07 13.35
CA GLY A 28 -1.27 6.86 13.62
C GLY A 28 -1.84 7.64 14.81
N GLY A 29 -1.01 8.11 15.73
CA GLY A 29 -1.45 8.93 16.88
C GLY A 29 -1.40 10.44 16.66
N VAL A 30 -0.78 10.90 15.57
CA VAL A 30 -0.75 12.32 15.17
C VAL A 30 -1.12 12.43 13.69
N ASP A 31 -2.01 13.36 13.36
CA ASP A 31 -2.25 13.74 11.97
C ASP A 31 -1.13 14.68 11.50
N PRO A 32 -0.29 14.26 10.53
CA PRO A 32 0.85 15.07 10.09
C PRO A 32 0.45 16.36 9.38
N GLU A 33 -0.78 16.48 8.86
CA GLU A 33 -1.20 17.66 8.09
C GLU A 33 -1.70 18.79 9.00
N SER A 34 -2.32 18.47 10.13
CA SER A 34 -2.79 19.45 11.11
C SER A 34 -1.85 19.60 12.31
N GLY A 35 -1.03 18.57 12.59
CA GLY A 35 -0.26 18.43 13.81
C GLY A 35 -1.12 18.14 15.05
N VAL A 36 -2.36 17.68 14.86
CA VAL A 36 -3.29 17.33 15.94
C VAL A 36 -3.06 15.88 16.39
N LEU A 37 -3.08 15.67 17.70
CA LEU A 37 -3.05 14.35 18.32
C LEU A 37 -4.41 13.66 18.11
N VAL A 38 -4.42 12.57 17.35
CA VAL A 38 -5.63 11.80 16.96
C VAL A 38 -5.68 10.41 17.59
N GLN A 39 -4.71 10.07 18.44
CA GLN A 39 -4.70 8.82 19.19
C GLN A 39 -5.87 8.77 20.20
N ALA A 40 -6.89 7.97 19.91
CA ALA A 40 -8.18 8.03 20.60
C ALA A 40 -8.12 7.76 22.12
N ASP A 41 -7.15 6.97 22.57
CA ASP A 41 -6.96 6.59 23.97
C ASP A 41 -5.98 7.50 24.74
N HIS A 42 -5.37 8.47 24.07
CA HIS A 42 -4.39 9.35 24.69
C HIS A 42 -5.09 10.46 25.51
N PRO A 43 -4.65 10.76 26.75
CA PRO A 43 -5.34 11.73 27.61
C PRO A 43 -5.43 13.14 27.01
N GLN A 44 -4.42 13.54 26.23
CA GLN A 44 -4.37 14.81 25.48
C GLN A 44 -4.89 14.70 24.03
N HIS A 45 -5.79 13.75 23.72
CA HIS A 45 -6.43 13.67 22.41
C HIS A 45 -7.04 15.01 21.97
N GLY A 46 -6.80 15.40 20.72
CA GLY A 46 -7.21 16.68 20.14
C GLY A 46 -6.24 17.84 20.35
N ALA A 47 -5.16 17.66 21.12
CA ALA A 47 -4.14 18.70 21.29
C ALA A 47 -3.33 18.93 20.00
N CYS A 48 -2.99 20.19 19.69
CA CYS A 48 -2.17 20.54 18.54
C CYS A 48 -0.70 20.73 18.96
N LEU A 49 0.19 19.98 18.30
CA LEU A 49 1.64 19.95 18.54
C LEU A 49 2.38 21.06 17.76
N SER A 50 1.80 21.57 16.67
CA SER A 50 2.43 22.48 15.72
C SER A 50 3.00 23.73 16.40
N GLY A 51 4.31 23.96 16.23
CA GLY A 51 5.03 25.12 16.78
C GLY A 51 5.12 25.15 18.32
N ARG A 52 4.77 24.06 19.01
CA ARG A 52 4.84 23.95 20.47
C ARG A 52 6.19 23.39 20.91
N ILE A 53 6.53 23.62 22.17
CA ILE A 53 7.57 22.84 22.84
C ILE A 53 6.86 21.62 23.43
N LEU A 54 7.06 20.46 22.84
CA LEU A 54 6.38 19.22 23.20
C LEU A 54 7.19 18.49 24.27
N ALA A 55 6.62 18.32 25.46
CA ALA A 55 7.22 17.52 26.53
C ALA A 55 6.45 16.19 26.66
N LEU A 56 7.16 15.06 26.64
CA LEU A 56 6.55 13.73 26.70
C LEU A 56 7.44 12.74 27.47
N PRO A 57 6.89 11.65 28.05
CA PRO A 57 7.70 10.67 28.77
C PRO A 57 8.62 9.91 27.81
N HIS A 58 8.04 9.28 26.78
CA HIS A 58 8.74 8.59 25.70
C HIS A 58 7.78 8.44 24.53
N THR A 59 8.32 8.07 23.37
CA THR A 59 7.51 7.65 22.22
C THR A 59 7.17 6.16 22.29
N SER A 60 6.09 5.80 21.60
CA SER A 60 5.71 4.39 21.38
C SER A 60 5.57 4.13 19.89
N GLY A 61 5.87 2.91 19.44
CA GLY A 61 5.71 2.50 18.04
C GLY A 61 7.02 2.24 17.30
N SER A 62 6.90 1.75 16.07
CA SER A 62 8.02 1.35 15.22
C SER A 62 8.62 2.52 14.43
N THR A 63 9.59 2.21 13.57
CA THR A 63 10.39 3.08 12.69
C THR A 63 9.60 4.19 11.98
N VAL A 64 8.31 3.99 11.68
CA VAL A 64 7.49 4.95 10.93
C VAL A 64 7.24 6.26 11.68
N GLY A 65 7.31 6.27 13.02
CA GLY A 65 7.19 7.51 13.79
C GLY A 65 8.22 8.57 13.37
N SER A 66 9.43 8.13 13.00
CA SER A 66 10.50 9.01 12.50
C SER A 66 10.14 9.69 11.18
N TRP A 67 9.46 8.96 10.29
CA TRP A 67 8.96 9.48 9.02
C TRP A 67 7.80 10.44 9.21
N THR A 68 6.93 10.20 10.19
CA THR A 68 5.86 11.15 10.53
C THR A 68 6.44 12.47 11.00
N LEU A 69 7.43 12.46 11.89
CA LEU A 69 8.13 13.68 12.34
C LEU A 69 8.80 14.43 11.19
N LEU A 70 9.52 13.73 10.32
CA LEU A 70 10.10 14.33 9.11
C LEU A 70 9.02 14.94 8.20
N ARG A 71 7.89 14.25 8.03
CA ARG A 71 6.76 14.74 7.22
C ARG A 71 6.16 16.00 7.83
N MET A 72 5.91 16.02 9.14
CA MET A 72 5.40 17.19 9.85
C MET A 72 6.35 18.39 9.71
N ALA A 73 7.67 18.17 9.82
CA ALA A 73 8.66 19.23 9.63
C ALA A 73 8.57 19.84 8.23
N ARG A 74 8.45 19.00 7.18
CA ARG A 74 8.28 19.47 5.79
C ARG A 74 6.95 20.17 5.53
N LEU A 75 5.90 19.83 6.28
CA LEU A 75 4.58 20.45 6.19
C LEU A 75 4.45 21.71 7.07
N GLY A 76 5.43 22.02 7.91
CA GLY A 76 5.37 23.15 8.85
C GLY A 76 4.45 22.92 10.05
N THR A 77 4.11 21.66 10.35
CA THR A 77 3.19 21.25 11.42
C THR A 77 3.92 20.52 12.57
N ALA A 78 5.25 20.45 12.52
CA ALA A 78 6.06 19.88 13.57
C ALA A 78 6.02 20.73 14.86
N PRO A 79 6.28 20.11 16.03
CA PRO A 79 6.70 20.84 17.22
C PRO A 79 7.91 21.72 16.91
N ALA A 80 8.03 22.85 17.60
CA ALA A 80 9.22 23.70 17.53
C ALA A 80 10.42 23.02 18.21
N ALA A 81 10.18 22.28 19.30
CA ALA A 81 11.14 21.38 19.91
C ALA A 81 10.44 20.24 20.63
N ILE A 82 11.19 19.18 20.90
CA ILE A 82 10.77 18.04 21.70
C ILE A 82 11.68 17.92 22.92
N VAL A 83 11.06 17.65 24.08
CA VAL A 83 11.71 17.37 25.35
C VAL A 83 11.19 16.04 25.84
N SER A 84 12.03 15.01 25.87
CA SER A 84 11.66 13.67 26.32
C SER A 84 12.30 13.30 27.65
N ALA A 85 11.64 12.44 28.44
CA ALA A 85 12.26 11.83 29.61
C ALA A 85 13.14 10.64 29.20
N THR A 86 12.75 9.92 28.15
CA THR A 86 13.57 8.89 27.52
C THR A 86 13.34 8.89 26.01
N ALA A 87 14.40 9.16 25.25
CA ALA A 87 14.41 9.09 23.81
C ALA A 87 14.64 7.66 23.31
N ASP A 88 13.88 7.25 22.29
CA ASP A 88 14.17 6.05 21.51
C ASP A 88 14.81 6.41 20.15
N ALA A 89 15.29 5.39 19.44
CA ALA A 89 15.93 5.56 18.14
C ALA A 89 14.98 6.17 17.08
N VAL A 90 13.66 5.95 17.18
CA VAL A 90 12.66 6.46 16.25
C VAL A 90 12.52 7.97 16.43
N LEU A 91 12.37 8.43 17.67
CA LEU A 91 12.29 9.85 18.00
C LEU A 91 13.58 10.57 17.60
N VAL A 92 14.75 10.03 17.98
CA VAL A 92 16.06 10.58 17.60
C VAL A 92 16.20 10.72 16.09
N THR A 93 15.89 9.64 15.34
CA THR A 93 16.00 9.64 13.89
C THR A 93 15.04 10.67 13.27
N GLY A 94 13.80 10.75 13.77
CA GLY A 94 12.80 11.68 13.29
C GLY A 94 13.17 13.14 13.53
N THR A 95 13.67 13.46 14.72
CA THR A 95 14.08 14.82 15.07
C THR A 95 15.33 15.26 14.32
N LEU A 96 16.32 14.37 14.18
CA LEU A 96 17.52 14.64 13.37
C LEU A 96 17.17 14.86 11.90
N ALA A 97 16.38 13.97 11.30
CA ALA A 97 16.00 14.08 9.89
C ALA A 97 15.12 15.30 9.62
N GLY A 98 14.24 15.65 10.56
CA GLY A 98 13.32 16.78 10.47
C GLY A 98 13.93 18.13 10.85
N GLY A 99 15.15 18.17 11.38
CA GLY A 99 15.75 19.40 11.92
C GLY A 99 14.97 19.95 13.13
N ILE A 100 14.34 19.07 13.91
CA ILE A 100 13.57 19.43 15.11
C ILE A 100 14.51 19.36 16.30
N VAL A 101 14.57 20.45 17.08
CA VAL A 101 15.39 20.50 18.30
C VAL A 101 14.89 19.46 19.30
N HIS A 102 15.80 18.66 19.86
CA HIS A 102 15.44 17.57 20.75
C HIS A 102 16.38 17.49 21.95
N LEU A 103 15.79 17.51 23.15
CA LEU A 103 16.45 17.22 24.43
C LEU A 103 15.85 15.97 25.07
N ASP A 104 16.69 15.19 25.71
CA ASP A 104 16.36 13.96 26.41
C ASP A 104 16.80 14.00 27.88
N GLY A 105 16.25 13.11 28.70
CA GLY A 105 16.55 13.01 30.12
C GLY A 105 15.89 14.09 30.98
N ILE A 106 14.84 14.75 30.48
CA ILE A 106 14.09 15.76 31.23
C ILE A 106 12.74 15.17 31.63
N THR A 107 12.58 14.88 32.92
CA THR A 107 11.34 14.33 33.49
C THR A 107 10.24 15.39 33.50
N VAL A 108 9.12 15.08 32.85
CA VAL A 108 7.97 15.99 32.68
C VAL A 108 6.97 15.91 33.85
N ASN A 109 7.12 14.92 34.75
CA ASN A 109 6.22 14.68 35.88
C ASN A 109 6.92 14.84 37.24
N ALA A 110 6.30 15.60 38.14
CA ALA A 110 6.78 16.08 39.43
C ALA A 110 7.07 15.03 40.51
N ALA A 111 6.63 13.79 40.33
CA ALA A 111 6.57 12.84 41.44
C ALA A 111 7.86 12.03 41.68
N LEU A 112 8.90 12.14 40.83
CA LEU A 112 9.96 11.11 40.80
C LEU A 112 11.41 11.54 41.03
N ASP A 113 11.78 12.82 41.09
CA ASP A 113 13.21 13.19 41.21
C ASP A 113 13.62 13.99 42.45
N GLY A 114 12.73 14.22 43.42
CA GLY A 114 13.11 14.85 44.70
C GLY A 114 13.81 16.22 44.57
N CYS A 115 13.69 16.87 43.41
CA CYS A 115 14.29 18.17 43.14
C CYS A 115 13.24 19.25 43.44
N ASP A 116 13.52 20.10 44.43
CA ASP A 116 12.73 21.28 44.85
C ASP A 116 12.68 22.41 43.78
N ALA A 117 12.67 22.09 42.49
CA ALA A 117 12.74 23.06 41.40
C ALA A 117 11.38 23.15 40.67
N LEU A 118 10.74 24.33 40.74
CA LEU A 118 9.48 24.71 40.07
C LEU A 118 9.33 24.13 38.66
N ILE A 119 8.51 23.10 38.51
CA ILE A 119 8.23 22.48 37.20
C ILE A 119 7.45 23.47 36.32
N PRO A 120 7.77 23.60 35.02
CA PRO A 120 7.00 24.46 34.13
C PRO A 120 5.54 24.01 34.04
N GLU A 121 4.60 24.95 34.14
CA GLU A 121 3.17 24.64 33.99
C GLU A 121 2.80 24.53 32.50
N GLU A 122 1.82 23.68 32.18
CA GLU A 122 1.32 23.55 30.81
C GLU A 122 0.89 24.91 30.25
N GLY A 123 1.33 25.22 29.02
CA GLY A 123 1.05 26.50 28.38
C GLY A 123 2.04 27.63 28.69
N GLU A 124 2.99 27.46 29.62
CA GLU A 124 4.09 28.42 29.81
C GLU A 124 4.92 28.57 28.51
N TRP A 125 5.48 29.75 28.30
CA TRP A 125 6.35 30.02 27.16
C TRP A 125 7.78 29.58 27.48
N LEU A 126 8.29 28.65 26.69
CA LEU A 126 9.63 28.10 26.81
C LEU A 126 10.50 28.56 25.64
N GLU A 127 11.77 28.79 25.95
CA GLU A 127 12.84 29.01 24.99
C GLU A 127 13.90 27.94 25.21
N VAL A 128 14.17 27.15 24.18
CA VAL A 128 15.26 26.20 24.10
C VAL A 128 16.40 26.89 23.37
N THR A 129 17.50 27.15 24.06
CA THR A 129 18.64 27.90 23.50
C THR A 129 19.56 27.00 22.69
N ASP A 130 20.43 27.61 21.87
CA ASP A 130 21.47 26.94 21.10
C ASP A 130 22.56 26.25 21.95
N CYS A 131 22.61 26.47 23.27
CA CYS A 131 23.52 25.79 24.18
C CYS A 131 22.88 24.62 24.97
N GLY A 132 21.63 24.27 24.65
CA GLY A 132 20.93 23.13 25.26
C GLY A 132 20.19 23.46 26.55
N ASP A 133 20.00 24.75 26.84
CA ASP A 133 19.30 25.19 28.05
C ASP A 133 17.84 25.44 27.76
N VAL A 134 16.95 24.90 28.61
CA VAL A 134 15.54 25.30 28.61
C VAL A 134 15.36 26.47 29.57
N MET A 135 14.98 27.62 29.03
CA MET A 135 14.65 28.84 29.76
C MET A 135 13.14 29.04 29.81
N ILE A 136 12.60 29.18 31.03
CA ILE A 136 11.20 29.55 31.24
C ILE A 136 11.05 31.07 31.17
N ARG A 137 10.24 31.58 30.23
CA ARG A 137 9.84 32.99 30.20
C ARG A 137 8.46 33.14 30.81
N ARG A 138 8.41 33.50 32.10
CA ARG A 138 7.16 33.96 32.72
C ARG A 138 6.89 35.40 32.28
N PRO A 139 5.71 35.72 31.71
CA PRO A 139 5.34 37.11 31.52
C PRO A 139 5.34 37.80 32.90
N LEU A 140 6.03 38.94 33.01
CA LEU A 140 6.05 39.74 34.23
C LEU A 140 4.61 40.09 34.61
N ALA A 141 4.19 39.69 35.82
CA ALA A 141 2.91 40.11 36.39
C ALA A 141 2.91 41.65 36.48
N GLY A 142 2.13 42.32 35.62
CA GLY A 142 1.92 43.76 35.67
C GLY A 142 2.13 44.55 34.37
N ALA A 143 2.53 43.94 33.26
CA ALA A 143 2.61 44.66 31.98
C ALA A 143 1.29 44.60 31.20
N SER A 144 0.32 45.45 31.57
CA SER A 144 -0.76 45.81 30.65
C SER A 144 -0.19 46.71 29.55
N GLY A 145 0.08 46.17 28.36
CA GLY A 145 0.43 47.03 27.21
C GLY A 145 1.06 46.30 26.04
N GLY A 146 0.31 46.22 24.93
CA GLY A 146 0.84 46.04 23.58
C GLY A 146 0.92 44.59 23.08
N ARG A 147 -0.11 44.16 22.33
CA ARG A 147 0.06 43.06 21.35
C ARG A 147 1.01 43.55 20.25
N PRO A 148 2.06 42.81 19.87
CA PRO A 148 2.76 43.06 18.62
C PRO A 148 1.85 42.65 17.45
N ASP A 149 1.78 43.49 16.43
CA ASP A 149 0.95 43.31 15.24
C ASP A 149 1.19 41.96 14.55
N SER A 150 0.17 41.12 14.54
CA SER A 150 0.09 39.98 13.63
C SER A 150 -0.21 40.50 12.22
N HIS A 151 0.76 40.36 11.32
CA HIS A 151 0.56 40.59 9.89
C HIS A 151 -0.66 39.80 9.38
N ARG A 152 -1.59 40.56 8.83
CA ARG A 152 -2.91 40.17 8.36
C ARG A 152 -2.79 39.39 7.04
N VAL A 153 -2.83 38.06 7.07
CA VAL A 153 -3.13 37.26 5.87
C VAL A 153 -4.64 37.23 5.69
N ARG A 154 -5.12 37.79 4.57
CA ARG A 154 -6.55 37.86 4.21
C ARG A 154 -7.03 36.48 3.74
N THR A 155 -8.02 35.91 4.41
CA THR A 155 -8.88 34.82 3.89
C THR A 155 -10.13 35.42 3.23
N PRO A 156 -10.56 34.96 2.04
CA PRO A 156 -11.86 35.34 1.48
C PRO A 156 -12.98 34.63 2.25
N GLY A 157 -14.05 35.38 2.55
CA GLY A 157 -15.15 34.95 3.43
C GLY A 157 -16.14 33.97 2.79
N MET A 158 -16.70 33.13 3.65
CA MET A 158 -17.96 32.41 3.43
C MET A 158 -18.94 32.84 4.54
N SER A 159 -20.09 33.35 4.12
CA SER A 159 -21.19 33.80 4.99
C SER A 159 -21.92 32.61 5.64
N PRO A 160 -22.49 32.79 6.85
CA PRO A 160 -23.22 31.73 7.53
C PRO A 160 -24.64 31.56 6.97
N ALA A 161 -25.09 30.31 6.87
CA ALA A 161 -26.49 29.96 6.59
C ALA A 161 -27.34 30.00 7.88
N PRO A 162 -28.63 30.36 7.82
CA PRO A 162 -29.46 30.53 9.00
C PRO A 162 -30.11 29.21 9.46
N GLU A 163 -30.27 29.09 10.76
CA GLU A 163 -31.11 28.12 11.45
C GLU A 163 -32.61 28.43 11.25
N THR A 164 -33.43 27.40 11.00
CA THR A 164 -34.87 27.45 11.30
C THR A 164 -35.40 26.09 11.76
N GLY A 165 -35.90 26.07 13.00
CA GLY A 165 -37.31 25.80 13.31
C GLY A 165 -37.86 24.39 13.09
N ALA A 166 -38.09 23.68 14.20
CA ALA A 166 -38.93 22.50 14.28
C ALA A 166 -40.42 22.79 13.99
N SER A 167 -41.10 21.85 13.32
CA SER A 167 -42.52 21.54 13.57
C SER A 167 -42.84 20.12 13.10
N GLY A 168 -43.67 19.42 13.88
CA GLY A 168 -43.97 18.00 13.70
C GLY A 168 -45.10 17.70 12.72
N GLY A 169 -45.09 16.46 12.22
CA GLY A 169 -46.18 15.82 11.49
C GLY A 169 -46.02 14.30 11.55
N ARG A 170 -47.09 13.60 11.90
CA ARG A 170 -47.18 12.13 12.06
C ARG A 170 -46.97 11.39 10.72
N PRO A 171 -46.55 10.11 10.72
CA PRO A 171 -46.32 9.38 9.48
C PRO A 171 -47.61 8.73 8.96
N ASP A 172 -47.92 8.98 7.68
CA ASP A 172 -48.92 8.21 6.94
C ASP A 172 -48.30 6.95 6.33
N SER A 173 -49.04 5.85 6.51
CA SER A 173 -48.73 4.52 6.01
C SER A 173 -48.97 4.42 4.50
N HIS A 174 -47.90 4.44 3.70
CA HIS A 174 -47.96 3.98 2.31
C HIS A 174 -47.03 2.78 2.08
N ARG A 175 -47.69 1.68 1.77
CA ARG A 175 -47.18 0.38 1.34
C ARG A 175 -46.41 0.55 0.03
N VAL A 176 -45.08 0.49 0.07
CA VAL A 176 -44.23 0.43 -1.14
C VAL A 176 -43.61 -0.97 -1.23
N ARG A 177 -43.66 -1.49 -2.46
CA ARG A 177 -43.47 -2.89 -2.85
C ARG A 177 -42.09 -3.45 -2.47
N THR A 178 -42.07 -4.71 -2.05
CA THR A 178 -40.87 -5.55 -1.96
C THR A 178 -40.12 -5.55 -3.30
N PRO A 179 -38.82 -5.22 -3.34
CA PRO A 179 -37.99 -5.51 -4.50
C PRO A 179 -37.98 -7.03 -4.70
N GLY A 180 -38.23 -7.48 -5.93
CA GLY A 180 -38.09 -8.89 -6.29
C GLY A 180 -36.69 -9.37 -5.92
N MET A 181 -36.61 -10.54 -5.28
CA MET A 181 -35.35 -11.26 -5.09
C MET A 181 -34.65 -11.35 -6.45
N SER A 182 -33.47 -10.74 -6.54
CA SER A 182 -32.52 -11.04 -7.60
C SER A 182 -32.31 -12.56 -7.64
N PRO A 183 -32.19 -13.17 -8.83
CA PRO A 183 -31.93 -14.60 -8.93
C PRO A 183 -30.68 -14.93 -8.10
N ALA A 184 -30.72 -16.04 -7.38
CA ALA A 184 -29.55 -16.57 -6.69
C ALA A 184 -28.39 -16.67 -7.69
N PRO A 185 -27.16 -16.27 -7.32
CA PRO A 185 -26.03 -16.39 -8.22
C PRO A 185 -25.93 -17.83 -8.69
N GLU A 186 -25.84 -18.03 -10.01
CA GLU A 186 -25.57 -19.34 -10.59
C GLU A 186 -24.36 -19.93 -9.86
N THR A 187 -24.54 -21.13 -9.28
CA THR A 187 -23.46 -21.83 -8.60
C THR A 187 -22.31 -22.00 -9.59
N ALA A 188 -21.14 -21.48 -9.25
CA ALA A 188 -19.99 -21.52 -10.14
C ALA A 188 -19.70 -22.97 -10.57
N PRO A 189 -19.36 -23.21 -11.85
CA PRO A 189 -19.10 -24.56 -12.33
C PRO A 189 -17.99 -25.20 -11.48
N ALA A 190 -18.18 -26.46 -11.09
CA ALA A 190 -17.26 -27.19 -10.21
C ALA A 190 -15.80 -27.21 -10.73
N SER A 191 -15.62 -27.02 -12.03
CA SER A 191 -14.32 -26.90 -12.68
C SER A 191 -13.54 -25.63 -12.32
N LEU A 192 -14.16 -24.61 -11.72
CA LEU A 192 -13.50 -23.37 -11.28
C LEU A 192 -13.14 -23.38 -9.78
N LEU A 193 -13.54 -24.41 -9.04
CA LEU A 193 -13.12 -24.59 -7.66
C LEU A 193 -11.65 -24.99 -7.62
N VAL A 194 -10.89 -24.31 -6.77
CA VAL A 194 -9.49 -24.66 -6.47
C VAL A 194 -9.40 -25.02 -4.99
N PRO A 195 -8.65 -26.09 -4.61
CA PRO A 195 -8.52 -26.46 -3.20
C PRO A 195 -8.02 -25.29 -2.35
N GLU A 196 -8.64 -25.08 -1.18
CA GLU A 196 -8.35 -23.95 -0.28
C GLU A 196 -6.84 -23.81 0.04
N ASP A 197 -6.18 -24.93 0.30
CA ASP A 197 -4.76 -25.03 0.66
C ASP A 197 -3.79 -24.83 -0.53
N SER A 198 -4.31 -24.66 -1.75
CA SER A 198 -3.48 -24.51 -2.94
C SER A 198 -2.67 -23.21 -2.87
N PRO A 199 -1.35 -23.25 -3.06
CA PRO A 199 -0.52 -22.06 -2.88
C PRO A 199 -0.91 -20.95 -3.86
N LEU A 200 -0.80 -19.69 -3.43
CA LEU A 200 -1.25 -18.55 -4.24
C LEU A 200 -0.29 -17.37 -4.27
N ILE A 201 -0.40 -16.60 -5.36
CA ILE A 201 0.07 -15.22 -5.40
C ILE A 201 -1.11 -14.30 -5.10
N LEU A 202 -1.05 -13.52 -4.03
CA LEU A 202 -2.07 -12.55 -3.64
C LEU A 202 -1.57 -11.14 -3.91
N LYS A 203 -2.25 -10.38 -4.76
CA LYS A 203 -1.91 -8.99 -5.05
C LYS A 203 -2.90 -8.02 -4.42
N LEU A 204 -2.38 -7.10 -3.60
CA LEU A 204 -3.09 -5.96 -3.05
C LEU A 204 -2.96 -4.77 -4.00
N GLY A 205 -4.07 -4.30 -4.56
CA GLY A 205 -4.09 -3.12 -5.43
C GLY A 205 -3.59 -1.87 -4.73
N GLY A 206 -2.74 -1.08 -5.38
CA GLY A 206 -2.23 0.17 -4.79
C GLY A 206 -3.34 1.19 -4.48
N SER A 207 -4.48 1.13 -5.18
CA SER A 207 -5.69 1.93 -4.90
C SER A 207 -6.47 1.46 -3.67
N LEU A 208 -6.20 0.25 -3.16
CA LEU A 208 -6.80 -0.25 -1.93
C LEU A 208 -6.04 0.21 -0.68
N ILE A 209 -4.72 0.27 -0.77
CA ILE A 209 -3.86 0.55 0.40
C ILE A 209 -3.30 1.97 0.42
N THR A 210 -3.57 2.78 -0.62
CA THR A 210 -3.13 4.17 -0.71
C THR A 210 -4.22 5.07 -1.29
N PHE A 211 -4.17 6.36 -0.95
CA PHE A 211 -4.98 7.37 -1.61
C PHE A 211 -4.38 7.72 -2.98
N LYS A 212 -4.79 7.01 -4.03
CA LYS A 212 -4.21 7.11 -5.39
C LYS A 212 -4.22 8.53 -5.98
N GLN A 213 -5.22 9.35 -5.62
CA GLN A 213 -5.34 10.73 -6.08
C GLN A 213 -4.54 11.75 -5.24
N SER A 214 -3.90 11.30 -4.15
CA SER A 214 -3.09 12.17 -3.31
C SER A 214 -1.91 12.73 -4.13
N PRO A 215 -1.65 14.05 -4.07
CA PRO A 215 -0.52 14.66 -4.76
C PRO A 215 0.82 14.20 -4.17
N VAL A 216 0.81 13.71 -2.93
CA VAL A 216 1.98 13.15 -2.24
C VAL A 216 1.74 11.69 -1.86
N PRO A 217 2.80 10.88 -1.66
CA PRO A 217 2.66 9.52 -1.15
C PRO A 217 1.85 9.50 0.17
N ARG A 218 0.73 8.78 0.18
CA ARG A 218 -0.22 8.73 1.30
C ARG A 218 -0.89 7.35 1.39
N VAL A 219 -0.69 6.68 2.52
CA VAL A 219 -1.29 5.38 2.84
C VAL A 219 -2.72 5.58 3.33
N ASP A 220 -3.57 4.60 3.05
CA ASP A 220 -4.89 4.45 3.66
C ASP A 220 -4.78 3.43 4.81
N PHE A 221 -4.46 3.91 6.02
CA PHE A 221 -4.21 3.04 7.18
C PHE A 221 -5.45 2.28 7.64
N ASP A 222 -6.62 2.90 7.53
CA ASP A 222 -7.88 2.27 7.92
C ASP A 222 -8.18 1.08 7.02
N GLN A 223 -8.08 1.28 5.69
CA GLN A 223 -8.31 0.22 4.74
C GLN A 223 -7.22 -0.86 4.80
N LEU A 224 -5.94 -0.47 4.94
CA LEU A 224 -4.83 -1.42 5.08
C LEU A 224 -5.00 -2.29 6.34
N GLY A 225 -5.37 -1.71 7.48
CA GLY A 225 -5.59 -2.44 8.72
C GLY A 225 -6.80 -3.39 8.65
N LYS A 226 -7.90 -2.99 8.00
CA LYS A 226 -9.05 -3.87 7.74
C LYS A 226 -8.65 -5.06 6.87
N LEU A 227 -7.95 -4.79 5.77
CA LEU A 227 -7.47 -5.81 4.85
C LEU A 227 -6.51 -6.78 5.54
N ALA A 228 -5.57 -6.28 6.35
CA ALA A 228 -4.63 -7.12 7.09
C ALA A 228 -5.33 -8.12 8.03
N ARG A 229 -6.34 -7.65 8.80
CA ARG A 229 -7.15 -8.53 9.66
C ARG A 229 -7.97 -9.56 8.87
N LEU A 230 -8.53 -9.13 7.74
CA LEU A 230 -9.28 -10.02 6.85
C LEU A 230 -8.38 -11.13 6.29
N LEU A 231 -7.15 -10.78 5.87
CA LEU A 231 -6.16 -11.76 5.40
C LEU A 231 -5.72 -12.68 6.54
N ALA A 232 -5.44 -12.17 7.74
CA ALA A 232 -5.08 -13.01 8.89
C ALA A 232 -6.18 -14.04 9.23
N ALA A 233 -7.45 -13.66 9.10
CA ALA A 233 -8.56 -14.56 9.36
C ALA A 233 -8.74 -15.64 8.28
N ASN A 234 -8.49 -15.33 7.00
CA ASN A 234 -8.90 -16.17 5.87
C ASN A 234 -7.76 -16.75 5.02
N LEU A 235 -6.53 -16.25 5.12
CA LEU A 235 -5.39 -16.73 4.34
C LEU A 235 -4.79 -17.98 5.00
N LYS A 236 -5.21 -19.17 4.54
CA LYS A 236 -4.75 -20.47 5.07
C LYS A 236 -3.67 -21.15 4.23
N ALA A 237 -3.71 -20.94 2.91
CA ALA A 237 -2.72 -21.50 2.01
C ALA A 237 -1.35 -20.80 2.10
N PRO A 238 -0.27 -21.49 1.73
CA PRO A 238 1.02 -20.85 1.46
C PRO A 238 0.85 -19.74 0.42
N ALA A 239 1.40 -18.57 0.71
CA ALA A 239 1.14 -17.40 -0.11
C ALA A 239 2.41 -16.57 -0.34
N VAL A 240 2.46 -15.92 -1.50
CA VAL A 240 3.31 -14.75 -1.74
C VAL A 240 2.39 -13.54 -1.92
N ILE A 241 2.63 -12.49 -1.15
CA ILE A 241 1.87 -11.25 -1.25
C ILE A 241 2.62 -10.26 -2.14
N LEU A 242 1.90 -9.63 -3.06
CA LEU A 242 2.34 -8.48 -3.83
C LEU A 242 1.52 -7.26 -3.40
N HIS A 243 2.11 -6.07 -3.38
CA HIS A 243 1.31 -4.85 -3.35
C HIS A 243 1.64 -3.89 -4.50
N GLY A 244 0.63 -3.14 -4.92
CA GLY A 244 0.77 -2.07 -5.89
C GLY A 244 1.45 -0.84 -5.29
N ALA A 245 2.05 -0.03 -6.15
CA ALA A 245 2.81 1.16 -5.75
C ALA A 245 1.93 2.34 -5.30
N GLY A 246 0.69 2.42 -5.78
CA GLY A 246 -0.25 3.47 -5.37
C GLY A 246 0.31 4.89 -5.58
N SER A 247 0.00 5.79 -4.64
CA SER A 247 0.54 7.16 -4.61
C SER A 247 2.05 7.24 -4.37
N PHE A 248 2.70 6.16 -3.95
CA PHE A 248 4.16 6.07 -3.74
C PHE A 248 4.94 5.82 -5.04
N GLY A 249 4.27 5.39 -6.11
CA GLY A 249 4.90 5.15 -7.42
C GLY A 249 4.35 6.04 -8.51
N HIS A 250 3.05 5.97 -8.79
CA HIS A 250 2.45 6.64 -9.95
C HIS A 250 2.65 8.16 -9.94
N GLY A 251 2.39 8.82 -8.81
CA GLY A 251 2.58 10.26 -8.66
C GLY A 251 4.03 10.69 -8.87
N PRO A 252 4.99 10.13 -8.12
CA PRO A 252 6.41 10.39 -8.32
C PRO A 252 6.90 10.16 -9.75
N VAL A 253 6.60 9.00 -10.36
CA VAL A 253 6.99 8.67 -11.75
C VAL A 253 6.44 9.70 -12.74
N ALA A 254 5.17 10.07 -12.62
CA ALA A 254 4.53 11.03 -13.51
C ALA A 254 5.14 12.44 -13.36
N ARG A 255 5.39 12.89 -12.12
CA ARG A 255 5.95 14.21 -11.85
C ARG A 255 7.39 14.35 -12.33
N THR A 256 8.20 13.31 -12.15
CA THR A 256 9.61 13.35 -12.56
C THR A 256 9.77 13.09 -14.05
N GLY A 257 8.81 12.41 -14.69
CA GLY A 257 8.88 12.05 -16.11
C GLY A 257 10.01 11.06 -16.41
N VAL A 258 10.49 10.31 -15.42
CA VAL A 258 11.68 9.44 -15.52
C VAL A 258 11.62 8.42 -16.64
N LEU A 259 10.42 7.97 -17.04
CA LEU A 259 10.23 7.02 -18.13
C LEU A 259 10.49 7.61 -19.53
N ALA A 260 10.38 8.93 -19.68
CA ALA A 260 10.57 9.62 -20.96
C ALA A 260 11.93 10.31 -21.08
N LYS A 261 12.75 10.27 -20.02
CA LYS A 261 14.04 10.97 -19.94
C LYS A 261 15.20 10.01 -20.24
N ALA A 262 16.29 10.56 -20.76
CA ALA A 262 17.57 9.87 -20.77
C ALA A 262 18.09 9.68 -19.34
N LEU A 263 18.89 8.65 -19.10
CA LEU A 263 19.44 8.34 -17.77
C LEU A 263 20.64 9.23 -17.44
N ASP A 264 20.38 10.52 -17.21
CA ASP A 264 21.33 11.47 -16.64
C ASP A 264 21.38 11.41 -15.10
N ASP A 265 22.19 12.26 -14.46
CA ASP A 265 22.36 12.24 -13.01
C ASP A 265 21.10 12.62 -12.22
N ASP A 266 20.24 13.47 -12.78
CA ASP A 266 18.96 13.82 -12.16
C ASP A 266 17.98 12.65 -12.25
N ALA A 267 17.88 12.03 -13.42
CA ALA A 267 17.08 10.83 -13.62
C ALA A 267 17.54 9.69 -12.70
N ARG A 268 18.86 9.48 -12.53
CA ARG A 268 19.41 8.49 -11.57
C ARG A 268 18.96 8.77 -10.15
N ARG A 269 19.01 10.03 -9.70
CA ARG A 269 18.52 10.43 -8.37
C ARG A 269 17.02 10.18 -8.22
N ASP A 270 16.23 10.51 -9.24
CA ASP A 270 14.78 10.31 -9.22
C ASP A 270 14.39 8.83 -9.20
N TRP A 271 15.05 7.98 -9.99
CA TRP A 271 14.87 6.53 -9.95
C TRP A 271 15.17 5.96 -8.56
N GLY A 272 16.29 6.36 -7.94
CA GLY A 272 16.64 5.95 -6.58
C GLY A 272 15.61 6.40 -5.54
N ARG A 273 15.07 7.62 -5.66
CA ARG A 273 14.03 8.14 -4.77
C ARG A 273 12.70 7.40 -4.93
N ILE A 274 12.30 7.08 -6.17
CA ILE A 274 11.08 6.31 -6.45
C ILE A 274 11.21 4.90 -5.85
N GLN A 275 12.38 4.27 -5.98
CA GLN A 275 12.66 2.98 -5.35
C GLN A 275 12.54 3.06 -3.82
N ALA A 276 13.12 4.10 -3.21
CA ALA A 276 13.05 4.30 -1.77
C ALA A 276 11.62 4.49 -1.26
N LEU A 277 10.76 5.18 -2.02
CA LEU A 277 9.33 5.30 -1.68
C LEU A 277 8.62 3.94 -1.70
N GLN A 278 8.98 3.03 -2.61
CA GLN A 278 8.43 1.68 -2.61
C GLN A 278 8.87 0.87 -1.40
N TYR A 279 10.14 0.99 -0.97
CA TYR A 279 10.59 0.40 0.29
C TYR A 279 9.79 0.89 1.49
N GLN A 280 9.49 2.19 1.55
CA GLN A 280 8.70 2.77 2.64
C GLN A 280 7.28 2.19 2.68
N LEU A 281 6.59 2.13 1.53
CA LEU A 281 5.27 1.53 1.47
C LEU A 281 5.30 0.05 1.86
N SER A 282 6.32 -0.69 1.41
CA SER A 282 6.47 -2.10 1.74
C SER A 282 6.70 -2.35 3.22
N ALA A 283 7.53 -1.53 3.87
CA ALA A 283 7.73 -1.60 5.32
C ALA A 283 6.40 -1.41 6.06
N ILE A 284 5.62 -0.37 5.69
CA ILE A 284 4.31 -0.09 6.29
C ILE A 284 3.32 -1.25 6.07
N VAL A 285 3.28 -1.83 4.86
CA VAL A 285 2.42 -2.97 4.56
C VAL A 285 2.82 -4.20 5.38
N CYS A 286 4.12 -4.49 5.48
CA CYS A 286 4.61 -5.62 6.26
C CYS A 286 4.30 -5.46 7.75
N GLU A 287 4.49 -4.26 8.31
CA GLU A 287 4.14 -3.98 9.71
C GLU A 287 2.64 -4.19 9.95
N ALA A 288 1.77 -3.65 9.10
CA ALA A 288 0.32 -3.82 9.25
C ALA A 288 -0.13 -5.30 9.17
N LEU A 289 0.50 -6.10 8.30
CA LEU A 289 0.23 -7.54 8.19
C LEU A 289 0.76 -8.31 9.41
N ALA A 290 1.97 -7.97 9.88
CA ALA A 290 2.58 -8.57 11.07
C ALA A 290 1.78 -8.27 12.35
N ASP A 291 1.31 -7.02 12.52
CA ASP A 291 0.45 -6.60 13.63
C ASP A 291 -0.89 -7.34 13.64
N ALA A 292 -1.38 -7.77 12.47
CA ALA A 292 -2.55 -8.63 12.34
C ALA A 292 -2.27 -10.12 12.60
N GLY A 293 -0.99 -10.50 12.80
CA GLY A 293 -0.56 -11.86 13.13
C GLY A 293 -0.05 -12.70 11.95
N LEU A 294 0.18 -12.10 10.77
CA LEU A 294 0.73 -12.82 9.61
C LEU A 294 2.27 -12.85 9.67
N PRO A 295 2.93 -14.02 9.45
CA PRO A 295 4.39 -14.13 9.48
C PRO A 295 5.01 -13.63 8.16
N VAL A 296 4.94 -12.33 7.90
CA VAL A 296 5.40 -11.74 6.64
C VAL A 296 6.90 -11.46 6.62
N PHE A 297 7.52 -11.57 5.43
CA PHE A 297 8.93 -11.23 5.21
C PHE A 297 9.11 -10.45 3.91
N PRO A 298 9.68 -9.23 3.93
CA PRO A 298 9.79 -8.39 2.73
C PRO A 298 10.90 -8.88 1.78
N PHE A 299 10.63 -8.82 0.47
CA PHE A 299 11.59 -9.12 -0.60
C PHE A 299 11.57 -8.02 -1.65
N GLN A 300 12.77 -7.63 -2.11
CA GLN A 300 12.91 -6.66 -3.20
C GLN A 300 12.84 -7.37 -4.55
N ALA A 301 11.74 -7.16 -5.30
CA ALA A 301 11.53 -7.81 -6.58
C ALA A 301 12.66 -7.50 -7.58
N SER A 302 13.13 -6.25 -7.64
CA SER A 302 14.19 -5.85 -8.58
C SER A 302 15.57 -6.45 -8.29
N ALA A 303 15.72 -7.20 -7.19
CA ALA A 303 16.93 -7.94 -6.86
C ALA A 303 16.84 -9.42 -7.28
N LEU A 304 15.65 -9.89 -7.69
CA LEU A 304 15.38 -11.29 -8.07
C LEU A 304 15.26 -11.49 -9.59
N GLY A 305 15.37 -10.40 -10.35
CA GLY A 305 15.12 -10.42 -11.80
C GLY A 305 15.21 -9.06 -12.45
N HIS A 306 14.91 -9.03 -13.74
CA HIS A 306 14.99 -7.84 -14.60
C HIS A 306 13.82 -7.79 -15.59
N LEU A 307 13.74 -6.71 -16.36
CA LEU A 307 12.73 -6.54 -17.41
C LEU A 307 13.27 -6.95 -18.78
N GLU A 308 12.59 -7.87 -19.46
CA GLU A 308 12.85 -8.26 -20.85
C GLU A 308 11.58 -8.08 -21.69
N GLY A 309 11.64 -7.32 -22.78
CA GLY A 309 10.47 -7.08 -23.63
C GLY A 309 9.25 -6.49 -22.90
N GLY A 310 9.46 -5.80 -21.78
CA GLY A 310 8.39 -5.24 -20.93
C GLY A 310 7.75 -6.25 -19.97
N ARG A 311 8.25 -7.48 -19.88
CA ARG A 311 7.85 -8.50 -18.90
C ARG A 311 8.94 -8.67 -17.85
N PHE A 312 8.53 -9.01 -16.62
CA PHE A 312 9.48 -9.30 -15.56
C PHE A 312 9.95 -10.76 -15.66
N VAL A 313 11.26 -10.96 -15.70
CA VAL A 313 11.91 -12.27 -15.77
C VAL A 313 12.65 -12.50 -14.47
N LEU A 314 12.24 -13.54 -13.73
CA LEU A 314 12.92 -13.98 -12.52
C LEU A 314 14.18 -14.77 -12.88
N THR A 315 15.31 -14.39 -12.28
CA THR A 315 16.59 -15.10 -12.44
C THR A 315 16.84 -16.08 -11.31
N ASP A 316 16.35 -15.77 -10.10
CA ASP A 316 16.44 -16.63 -8.92
C ASP A 316 15.22 -16.48 -8.01
N VAL A 317 14.74 -17.61 -7.49
CA VAL A 317 13.63 -17.69 -6.53
C VAL A 317 13.98 -18.53 -5.29
N ASP A 318 15.24 -18.94 -5.12
CA ASP A 318 15.68 -19.78 -3.99
C ASP A 318 15.38 -19.12 -2.65
N ALA A 319 15.65 -17.82 -2.53
CA ALA A 319 15.36 -17.06 -1.31
C ALA A 319 13.86 -17.05 -0.97
N LEU A 320 12.99 -16.92 -1.98
CA LEU A 320 11.54 -17.00 -1.80
C LEU A 320 11.11 -18.41 -1.37
N ARG A 321 11.66 -19.45 -2.00
CA ARG A 321 11.37 -20.85 -1.65
C ARG A 321 11.79 -21.18 -0.21
N ARG A 322 12.96 -20.70 0.23
CA ARG A 322 13.40 -20.87 1.63
C ARG A 322 12.49 -20.19 2.62
N ALA A 323 12.03 -18.96 2.33
CA ALA A 323 11.09 -18.26 3.19
C ALA A 323 9.75 -19.01 3.31
N LEU A 324 9.19 -19.46 2.18
CA LEU A 324 7.98 -20.28 2.16
C LEU A 324 8.15 -21.58 2.97
N LEU A 325 9.27 -22.29 2.80
CA LEU A 325 9.58 -23.51 3.56
C LEU A 325 9.76 -23.25 5.06
N ALA A 326 10.23 -22.06 5.44
CA ALA A 326 10.38 -21.64 6.83
C ALA A 326 9.06 -21.13 7.46
N GLY A 327 7.96 -21.11 6.71
CA GLY A 327 6.65 -20.66 7.19
C GLY A 327 6.44 -19.14 7.11
N PHE A 328 7.30 -18.41 6.42
CA PHE A 328 7.07 -17.00 6.13
C PHE A 328 6.18 -16.82 4.91
N ILE A 329 5.49 -15.68 4.85
CA ILE A 329 4.77 -15.16 3.69
C ILE A 329 5.65 -14.08 3.03
N PRO A 330 6.31 -14.36 1.90
CA PRO A 330 7.09 -13.35 1.19
C PRO A 330 6.20 -12.18 0.73
N VAL A 331 6.64 -10.95 0.95
CA VAL A 331 5.96 -9.72 0.51
C VAL A 331 6.83 -8.98 -0.49
N LEU A 332 6.34 -8.83 -1.73
CA LEU A 332 6.99 -8.12 -2.83
C LEU A 332 6.08 -6.97 -3.29
N TYR A 333 6.58 -6.15 -4.23
CA TYR A 333 5.86 -4.98 -4.73
C TYR A 333 6.29 -4.57 -6.12
N GLY A 334 5.41 -3.83 -6.79
CA GLY A 334 5.77 -3.17 -8.04
C GLY A 334 6.93 -2.20 -7.81
N THR A 335 7.96 -2.27 -8.65
CA THR A 335 9.24 -1.61 -8.40
C THR A 335 9.87 -1.10 -9.70
N PRO A 336 10.60 0.03 -9.67
CA PRO A 336 11.68 0.26 -10.61
C PRO A 336 12.58 -0.96 -10.77
N CYS A 337 12.96 -1.24 -12.01
CA CYS A 337 13.74 -2.41 -12.36
C CYS A 337 14.58 -2.13 -13.61
N PHE A 338 15.77 -2.72 -13.69
CA PHE A 338 16.63 -2.60 -14.87
C PHE A 338 16.11 -3.48 -16.00
N THR A 339 16.32 -3.02 -17.23
CA THR A 339 16.10 -3.83 -18.43
C THR A 339 17.42 -4.44 -18.89
N GLU A 340 17.41 -5.18 -20.01
CA GLU A 340 18.62 -5.65 -20.70
C GLU A 340 19.58 -4.49 -21.06
N ASP A 341 19.05 -3.28 -21.24
CA ASP A 341 19.84 -2.04 -21.37
C ASP A 341 19.83 -1.28 -20.03
N PRO A 342 20.93 -1.29 -19.25
CA PRO A 342 21.00 -0.58 -17.98
C PRO A 342 20.78 0.94 -18.10
N ALA A 343 20.93 1.52 -19.29
CA ALA A 343 20.63 2.92 -19.55
C ALA A 343 19.12 3.20 -19.69
N ARG A 344 18.27 2.14 -19.71
CA ARG A 344 16.81 2.22 -19.85
C ARG A 344 16.11 1.44 -18.74
N PRO A 345 16.14 1.91 -17.49
CA PRO A 345 15.32 1.34 -16.43
C PRO A 345 13.82 1.48 -16.75
N GLY A 346 13.03 0.54 -16.24
CA GLY A 346 11.59 0.48 -16.40
C GLY A 346 10.86 0.24 -15.08
N ILE A 347 9.55 -0.03 -15.17
CA ILE A 347 8.72 -0.35 -14.02
C ILE A 347 8.23 -1.79 -14.17
N ALA A 348 8.60 -2.65 -13.23
CA ALA A 348 7.97 -3.95 -13.05
C ALA A 348 6.71 -3.73 -12.20
N SER A 349 5.54 -3.74 -12.83
CA SER A 349 4.29 -3.57 -12.08
C SER A 349 3.96 -4.84 -11.30
N GLY A 350 3.16 -4.72 -10.23
CA GLY A 350 2.66 -5.93 -9.57
C GLY A 350 1.83 -6.83 -10.50
N ASP A 351 1.26 -6.29 -11.59
CA ASP A 351 0.53 -7.09 -12.59
C ASP A 351 1.50 -7.88 -13.49
N ASP A 352 2.76 -7.44 -13.61
CA ASP A 352 3.83 -8.21 -14.28
C ASP A 352 4.43 -9.26 -13.36
N LEU A 353 4.62 -8.90 -12.08
CA LEU A 353 5.24 -9.77 -11.09
C LEU A 353 4.35 -10.97 -10.74
N ALA A 354 3.03 -10.79 -10.64
CA ALA A 354 2.12 -11.85 -10.23
C ALA A 354 2.18 -13.11 -11.12
N PRO A 355 2.00 -13.01 -12.46
CA PRO A 355 2.13 -14.16 -13.34
C PRO A 355 3.55 -14.74 -13.35
N ALA A 356 4.59 -13.89 -13.35
CA ALA A 356 5.98 -14.34 -13.36
C ALA A 356 6.32 -15.19 -12.11
N LEU A 357 5.89 -14.74 -10.93
CA LEU A 357 6.08 -15.47 -9.67
C LEU A 357 5.27 -16.77 -9.65
N ALA A 358 4.02 -16.74 -10.15
CA ALA A 358 3.19 -17.93 -10.21
C ALA A 358 3.87 -19.04 -11.01
N LEU A 359 4.34 -18.72 -12.22
CA LEU A 359 5.05 -19.67 -13.08
C LEU A 359 6.37 -20.15 -12.46
N ALA A 360 7.18 -19.23 -11.91
CA ALA A 360 8.50 -19.59 -11.35
C ALA A 360 8.42 -20.42 -10.05
N LEU A 361 7.35 -20.25 -9.26
CA LEU A 361 7.09 -21.01 -8.04
C LEU A 361 6.22 -22.25 -8.27
N GLY A 362 5.65 -22.42 -9.48
CA GLY A 362 4.72 -23.50 -9.80
C GLY A 362 3.36 -23.36 -9.10
N PHE A 363 2.93 -22.13 -8.82
CA PHE A 363 1.63 -21.85 -8.21
C PHE A 363 0.57 -21.71 -9.31
N SER A 364 -0.56 -22.40 -9.16
CA SER A 364 -1.65 -22.40 -10.13
C SER A 364 -2.74 -21.36 -9.81
N ARG A 365 -2.55 -20.54 -8.77
CA ARG A 365 -3.56 -19.59 -8.27
C ARG A 365 -2.99 -18.19 -8.12
N VAL A 366 -3.67 -17.22 -8.73
CA VAL A 366 -3.36 -15.78 -8.58
C VAL A 366 -4.61 -15.02 -8.21
N VAL A 367 -4.58 -14.23 -7.13
CA VAL A 367 -5.73 -13.42 -6.68
C VAL A 367 -5.35 -11.95 -6.71
N HIS A 368 -6.05 -11.14 -7.51
CA HIS A 368 -5.91 -9.70 -7.56
C HIS A 368 -7.05 -9.04 -6.77
N LEU A 369 -6.69 -8.41 -5.66
CA LEU A 369 -7.59 -7.53 -4.93
C LEU A 369 -7.48 -6.11 -5.52
N THR A 370 -8.60 -5.58 -6.00
CA THR A 370 -8.68 -4.26 -6.67
C THR A 370 -9.81 -3.42 -6.07
N ASP A 371 -9.98 -2.18 -6.54
CA ASP A 371 -11.03 -1.24 -6.10
C ASP A 371 -12.36 -1.37 -6.88
N VAL A 372 -12.60 -2.50 -7.55
CA VAL A 372 -13.79 -2.81 -8.36
C VAL A 372 -14.19 -4.27 -8.19
N ALA A 373 -15.47 -4.59 -8.39
CA ALA A 373 -16.01 -5.95 -8.19
C ALA A 373 -15.39 -7.03 -9.08
N GLY A 374 -14.89 -6.64 -10.26
CA GLY A 374 -14.25 -7.52 -11.22
C GLY A 374 -13.97 -6.78 -12.52
N VAL A 375 -13.88 -7.52 -13.62
CA VAL A 375 -13.92 -6.97 -14.97
C VAL A 375 -15.36 -6.68 -15.33
N HIS A 376 -15.66 -5.44 -15.74
CA HIS A 376 -17.00 -5.05 -16.18
C HIS A 376 -17.08 -5.02 -17.70
N THR A 377 -18.29 -5.10 -18.26
CA THR A 377 -18.51 -4.95 -19.71
C THR A 377 -18.14 -3.55 -20.22
N GLU A 378 -18.24 -2.55 -19.35
CA GLU A 378 -17.87 -1.14 -19.60
C GLU A 378 -17.21 -0.56 -18.34
N ASP A 379 -16.54 0.60 -18.46
CA ASP A 379 -15.89 1.27 -17.32
C ASP A 379 -16.92 1.58 -16.21
N PRO A 380 -16.85 0.92 -15.04
CA PRO A 380 -17.85 1.08 -13.99
C PRO A 380 -17.83 2.48 -13.36
N ARG A 381 -16.75 3.25 -13.57
CA ARG A 381 -16.67 4.65 -13.15
C ARG A 381 -17.48 5.58 -14.06
N LYS A 382 -17.74 5.16 -15.31
CA LYS A 382 -18.58 5.89 -16.27
C LYS A 382 -20.00 5.33 -16.30
N ASN A 383 -20.13 4.02 -16.21
CA ASN A 383 -21.40 3.30 -16.18
C ASN A 383 -21.47 2.38 -14.95
N PRO A 384 -21.97 2.86 -13.80
CA PRO A 384 -22.06 2.06 -12.58
C PRO A 384 -22.97 0.82 -12.70
N ALA A 385 -23.83 0.77 -13.71
CA ALA A 385 -24.72 -0.37 -13.98
C ALA A 385 -24.06 -1.45 -14.86
N ALA A 386 -22.83 -1.24 -15.33
CA ALA A 386 -22.11 -2.21 -16.15
C ALA A 386 -21.96 -3.54 -15.39
N PRO A 387 -22.48 -4.66 -15.91
CA PRO A 387 -22.39 -5.95 -15.24
C PRO A 387 -20.94 -6.45 -15.16
N VAL A 388 -20.64 -7.18 -14.08
CA VAL A 388 -19.37 -7.90 -13.91
C VAL A 388 -19.38 -9.13 -14.79
N ILE A 389 -18.29 -9.37 -15.51
CA ILE A 389 -18.02 -10.58 -16.28
C ILE A 389 -17.55 -11.65 -15.28
N PRO A 390 -18.30 -12.73 -15.05
CA PRO A 390 -17.95 -13.68 -13.99
C PRO A 390 -16.77 -14.59 -14.38
N TRP A 391 -16.59 -14.88 -15.67
CA TRP A 391 -15.47 -15.68 -16.16
C TRP A 391 -14.98 -15.26 -17.54
N ILE A 392 -13.67 -15.37 -17.75
CA ILE A 392 -12.98 -15.15 -19.01
C ILE A 392 -12.14 -16.41 -19.28
N THR A 393 -12.38 -17.08 -20.41
CA THR A 393 -11.65 -18.29 -20.80
C THR A 393 -10.63 -18.00 -21.89
N ALA A 394 -9.40 -18.48 -21.70
CA ALA A 394 -8.40 -18.45 -22.76
C ALA A 394 -8.66 -19.57 -23.77
N ALA A 395 -8.79 -19.20 -25.05
CA ALA A 395 -8.93 -20.17 -26.13
C ALA A 395 -7.64 -20.99 -26.26
N ASP A 396 -7.78 -22.30 -26.51
CA ASP A 396 -6.65 -23.13 -26.91
C ASP A 396 -6.11 -22.63 -28.25
N ASP A 397 -4.85 -22.19 -28.30
CA ASP A 397 -4.14 -21.83 -29.53
C ASP A 397 -3.79 -23.09 -30.37
N SER A 398 -4.75 -24.00 -30.56
CA SER A 398 -4.60 -25.13 -31.48
C SER A 398 -5.03 -24.73 -32.90
N THR A 399 -4.29 -23.83 -33.53
CA THR A 399 -4.19 -23.84 -35.00
C THR A 399 -3.09 -24.81 -35.38
N ASP A 400 -3.49 -25.93 -36.00
CA ASP A 400 -2.61 -26.91 -36.62
C ASP A 400 -1.51 -26.24 -37.47
N LEU A 401 -0.27 -26.30 -36.99
CA LEU A 401 0.94 -26.16 -37.79
C LEU A 401 1.73 -27.47 -37.64
N PRO A 402 2.25 -28.06 -38.75
CA PRO A 402 2.92 -29.35 -38.70
C PRO A 402 4.20 -29.26 -37.84
N PRO A 403 4.60 -30.35 -37.17
CA PRO A 403 5.61 -30.30 -36.12
C PRO A 403 6.98 -29.94 -36.69
N SER A 404 7.56 -28.83 -36.26
CA SER A 404 9.01 -28.66 -36.31
C SER A 404 9.62 -29.41 -35.12
N SER A 405 10.49 -30.35 -35.46
CA SER A 405 11.21 -31.23 -34.55
C SER A 405 12.01 -30.44 -33.51
N GLY A 406 11.71 -30.64 -32.23
CA GLY A 406 12.48 -30.08 -31.12
C GLY A 406 11.73 -30.09 -29.78
N SER A 407 11.12 -31.22 -29.40
CA SER A 407 10.38 -31.34 -28.15
C SER A 407 11.32 -31.45 -26.94
N CYS A 408 11.23 -30.50 -26.01
CA CYS A 408 11.37 -30.79 -24.59
C CYS A 408 10.00 -30.53 -23.95
N ARG A 409 9.12 -31.53 -23.98
CA ARG A 409 7.92 -31.56 -23.12
C ARG A 409 8.33 -32.07 -21.75
N PRO A 410 8.01 -31.39 -20.64
CA PRO A 410 7.95 -32.05 -19.34
C PRO A 410 6.64 -32.84 -19.27
N THR A 411 6.71 -34.15 -19.47
CA THR A 411 5.62 -35.05 -19.11
C THR A 411 5.75 -35.38 -17.62
N GLY A 412 4.84 -34.89 -16.80
CA GLY A 412 4.69 -35.28 -15.40
C GLY A 412 3.24 -35.09 -14.97
N PRO A 413 2.64 -36.04 -14.21
CA PRO A 413 1.25 -35.93 -13.78
C PRO A 413 1.09 -34.84 -12.71
N THR A 414 -0.12 -34.31 -12.60
CA THR A 414 -0.58 -33.47 -11.48
C THR A 414 -0.45 -34.27 -10.18
N VAL A 415 0.66 -34.06 -9.46
CA VAL A 415 0.88 -34.60 -8.12
C VAL A 415 0.89 -33.43 -7.13
N GLY A 416 0.18 -33.58 -6.02
CA GLY A 416 0.12 -32.59 -4.94
C GLY A 416 1.52 -32.10 -4.57
N TRP A 417 1.62 -30.82 -4.25
CA TRP A 417 2.86 -30.17 -3.87
C TRP A 417 3.54 -30.94 -2.72
N THR A 418 4.68 -31.56 -3.02
CA THR A 418 5.63 -32.10 -2.04
C THR A 418 6.97 -31.40 -2.28
N PRO A 419 7.62 -30.86 -1.24
CA PRO A 419 8.87 -30.12 -1.41
C PRO A 419 9.98 -31.05 -1.94
N PRO A 420 10.76 -30.63 -2.96
CA PRO A 420 11.86 -31.45 -3.47
C PRO A 420 13.03 -31.54 -2.47
N SER A 421 13.59 -32.73 -2.32
CA SER A 421 14.81 -32.96 -1.52
C SER A 421 16.06 -32.45 -2.23
N PHE A 422 17.00 -31.90 -1.46
CA PHE A 422 18.16 -31.08 -1.86
C PHE A 422 19.26 -31.70 -2.74
N ALA A 423 19.02 -32.79 -3.48
CA ALA A 423 20.04 -33.41 -4.33
C ALA A 423 19.63 -33.29 -5.81
N ASP A 424 20.36 -32.45 -6.56
CA ASP A 424 20.50 -32.42 -8.04
C ASP A 424 20.19 -31.07 -8.71
N ALA A 425 20.93 -30.03 -8.34
CA ALA A 425 20.99 -28.78 -9.11
C ALA A 425 22.44 -28.43 -9.48
N SER A 426 23.03 -29.20 -10.39
CA SER A 426 24.19 -28.74 -11.16
C SER A 426 24.20 -29.44 -12.51
N ARG A 427 23.74 -28.76 -13.56
CA ARG A 427 24.25 -28.84 -14.95
C ARG A 427 23.35 -28.08 -15.94
N ARG A 428 24.04 -27.48 -16.93
CA ARG A 428 23.59 -26.89 -18.21
C ARG A 428 23.27 -25.40 -18.10
N GLY A 429 23.80 -24.49 -18.92
CA GLY A 429 24.39 -24.61 -20.27
C GLY A 429 23.55 -23.74 -21.21
N ALA A 430 24.11 -22.62 -21.67
CA ALA A 430 23.42 -21.58 -22.43
C ALA A 430 23.03 -22.02 -23.86
N PRO A 431 21.94 -21.47 -24.46
CA PRO A 431 21.74 -21.51 -25.90
C PRO A 431 21.59 -20.12 -26.56
N THR A 432 22.05 -20.09 -27.81
CA THR A 432 22.04 -19.00 -28.81
C THR A 432 20.85 -19.10 -29.77
N ASP A 433 20.56 -17.96 -30.41
CA ASP A 433 19.72 -17.65 -31.60
C ASP A 433 18.19 -17.69 -31.50
N ALA A 434 17.58 -16.53 -31.82
CA ALA A 434 16.14 -16.24 -31.77
C ALA A 434 15.49 -16.30 -33.18
N PRO A 435 14.28 -16.90 -33.32
CA PRO A 435 13.48 -16.84 -34.55
C PRO A 435 12.52 -15.62 -34.58
N PRO A 436 11.97 -15.25 -35.75
CA PRO A 436 11.29 -13.97 -35.97
C PRO A 436 9.84 -13.94 -35.43
N ARG A 437 9.39 -12.73 -35.06
CA ARG A 437 8.06 -12.43 -34.48
C ARG A 437 6.92 -12.52 -35.51
N PRO A 438 5.74 -13.06 -35.17
CA PRO A 438 4.50 -12.81 -35.91
C PRO A 438 3.85 -11.49 -35.47
N SER A 439 3.16 -10.86 -36.42
CA SER A 439 2.48 -9.56 -36.34
C SER A 439 1.18 -9.57 -35.54
N ASP A 440 0.88 -8.42 -34.93
CA ASP A 440 -0.22 -8.12 -34.02
C ASP A 440 -1.64 -8.42 -34.58
N GLY A 441 -2.46 -9.06 -33.73
CA GLY A 441 -3.91 -9.20 -33.91
C GLY A 441 -4.52 -10.26 -32.98
N LEU A 442 -4.84 -9.90 -31.73
CA LEU A 442 -5.48 -10.82 -30.76
C LEU A 442 -7.01 -10.69 -30.82
N THR A 443 -7.72 -11.81 -30.93
CA THR A 443 -9.21 -11.86 -30.91
C THR A 443 -9.68 -12.53 -29.63
N LEU A 444 -10.32 -11.78 -28.72
CA LEU A 444 -10.93 -12.28 -27.47
C LEU A 444 -12.33 -12.88 -27.78
N MET A 445 -12.51 -14.19 -27.59
CA MET A 445 -13.83 -14.82 -27.59
C MET A 445 -14.44 -14.81 -26.19
N VAL A 446 -15.43 -13.95 -25.96
CA VAL A 446 -16.31 -14.01 -24.78
C VAL A 446 -17.47 -14.95 -25.12
N THR A 447 -17.52 -16.12 -24.50
CA THR A 447 -18.67 -17.02 -24.64
C THR A 447 -19.69 -16.76 -23.54
N SER A 448 -20.78 -16.08 -23.87
CA SER A 448 -22.05 -16.20 -23.14
C SER A 448 -22.92 -17.24 -23.88
N HIS A 449 -23.34 -18.29 -23.20
CA HIS A 449 -24.35 -19.24 -23.71
C HIS A 449 -25.66 -18.96 -22.94
N ARG A 450 -26.88 -18.96 -23.52
CA ARG A 450 -27.36 -19.35 -24.86
C ARG A 450 -28.83 -18.91 -25.02
N SER A 451 -29.17 -18.17 -26.08
CA SER A 451 -30.37 -18.31 -26.92
C SER A 451 -30.54 -17.03 -27.76
N ASP A 452 -29.92 -17.04 -28.94
CA ASP A 452 -30.36 -16.38 -30.17
C ASP A 452 -29.15 -16.25 -31.09
N ALA A 453 -28.95 -17.30 -31.89
CA ALA A 453 -28.03 -17.30 -32.99
C ALA A 453 -28.56 -16.35 -34.07
N ALA A 454 -28.09 -15.10 -34.09
CA ALA A 454 -27.97 -14.25 -35.28
C ALA A 454 -27.58 -12.81 -34.90
N THR A 455 -26.33 -12.56 -34.49
CA THR A 455 -25.57 -11.33 -34.77
C THR A 455 -24.20 -11.45 -34.09
N ALA A 456 -23.21 -11.95 -34.83
CA ALA A 456 -21.81 -11.82 -34.44
C ALA A 456 -21.40 -10.37 -34.70
N THR A 457 -21.59 -9.50 -33.71
CA THR A 457 -21.08 -8.12 -33.76
C THR A 457 -19.73 -8.13 -33.06
N THR A 458 -18.66 -8.03 -33.86
CA THR A 458 -17.31 -7.70 -33.39
C THR A 458 -17.34 -6.31 -32.76
N THR A 459 -17.35 -6.23 -31.43
CA THR A 459 -17.19 -4.96 -30.71
C THR A 459 -15.98 -5.06 -29.80
N THR A 460 -14.95 -4.32 -30.18
CA THR A 460 -13.62 -4.18 -29.53
C THR A 460 -13.61 -3.29 -28.28
N ASP A 461 -14.77 -2.91 -27.75
CA ASP A 461 -14.85 -1.95 -26.63
C ASP A 461 -15.17 -2.64 -25.31
N PHE A 462 -14.19 -3.37 -24.77
CA PHE A 462 -14.12 -3.66 -23.34
C PHE A 462 -13.40 -2.51 -22.63
N ASP A 463 -13.75 -2.22 -21.37
CA ASP A 463 -13.15 -1.18 -20.54
C ASP A 463 -11.60 -1.12 -20.63
N VAL A 464 -11.10 -0.18 -21.43
CA VAL A 464 -9.68 0.11 -21.67
C VAL A 464 -9.20 1.31 -20.83
N THR A 465 -9.59 1.39 -19.56
CA THR A 465 -8.68 2.05 -18.61
C THR A 465 -7.39 1.23 -18.64
N GLY A 466 -6.30 1.72 -19.24
CA GLY A 466 -5.10 0.94 -19.62
C GLY A 466 -4.44 0.06 -18.54
N GLY A 467 -4.90 0.11 -17.29
CA GLY A 467 -4.56 -0.84 -16.23
C GLY A 467 -5.46 -2.08 -16.09
N MET A 468 -6.74 -2.08 -16.51
CA MET A 468 -7.58 -3.30 -16.45
C MET A 468 -7.34 -4.19 -17.65
N ALA A 469 -7.43 -3.67 -18.88
CA ALA A 469 -7.13 -4.42 -20.10
C ALA A 469 -5.73 -5.07 -20.07
N GLY A 470 -4.71 -4.31 -19.65
CA GLY A 470 -3.35 -4.84 -19.49
C GLY A 470 -3.22 -5.93 -18.42
N LYS A 471 -4.00 -5.83 -17.33
CA LYS A 471 -4.05 -6.87 -16.28
C LYS A 471 -4.72 -8.14 -16.80
N VAL A 472 -5.89 -8.01 -17.42
CA VAL A 472 -6.63 -9.15 -17.98
C VAL A 472 -5.78 -9.85 -19.04
N LYS A 473 -5.11 -9.12 -19.92
CA LYS A 473 -4.20 -9.71 -20.92
C LYS A 473 -3.09 -10.55 -20.27
N LYS A 474 -2.42 -10.04 -19.24
CA LYS A 474 -1.34 -10.77 -18.55
C LYS A 474 -1.85 -12.03 -17.85
N LEU A 475 -3.04 -11.97 -17.25
CA LEU A 475 -3.67 -13.13 -16.63
C LEU A 475 -4.16 -14.15 -17.66
N TYR A 476 -4.67 -13.68 -18.80
CA TYR A 476 -5.05 -14.50 -19.93
C TYR A 476 -3.85 -15.26 -20.50
N ASP A 477 -2.71 -14.59 -20.67
CA ASP A 477 -1.48 -15.18 -21.21
C ASP A 477 -1.03 -16.40 -20.37
N VAL A 478 -1.11 -16.32 -19.03
CA VAL A 478 -0.72 -17.44 -18.13
C VAL A 478 -1.84 -18.43 -17.85
N ALA A 479 -3.07 -18.13 -18.28
CA ALA A 479 -4.19 -19.05 -18.10
C ALA A 479 -3.99 -20.33 -18.90
N ALA A 480 -3.44 -20.23 -20.11
CA ALA A 480 -3.06 -21.37 -20.95
C ALA A 480 -1.99 -22.26 -20.30
N ASP A 481 -1.15 -21.68 -19.43
CA ASP A 481 -0.13 -22.41 -18.65
C ASP A 481 -0.68 -23.02 -17.35
N GLY A 482 -2.01 -23.03 -17.17
CA GLY A 482 -2.69 -23.64 -16.02
C GLY A 482 -2.83 -22.74 -14.80
N VAL A 483 -2.52 -21.44 -14.91
CA VAL A 483 -2.71 -20.48 -13.83
C VAL A 483 -4.14 -19.94 -13.85
N THR A 484 -4.94 -20.30 -12.85
CA THR A 484 -6.26 -19.69 -12.65
C THR A 484 -6.11 -18.40 -11.87
N SER A 485 -6.79 -17.35 -12.32
CA SER A 485 -6.66 -16.01 -11.75
C SER A 485 -8.01 -15.41 -11.35
N TRP A 486 -8.04 -14.65 -10.26
CA TRP A 486 -9.22 -13.94 -9.77
C TRP A 486 -8.97 -12.45 -9.76
N ILE A 487 -9.99 -11.65 -10.10
CA ILE A 487 -10.02 -10.20 -9.92
C ILE A 487 -11.25 -9.89 -9.05
N VAL A 488 -11.00 -9.35 -7.86
CA VAL A 488 -12.00 -9.23 -6.78
C VAL A 488 -11.92 -7.85 -6.15
N ASP A 489 -13.06 -7.29 -5.71
CA ASP A 489 -13.03 -6.09 -4.88
C ASP A 489 -12.43 -6.41 -3.51
N GLY A 490 -11.29 -5.80 -3.20
CA GLY A 490 -10.62 -5.99 -1.92
C GLY A 490 -11.34 -5.36 -0.71
N ARG A 491 -12.46 -4.66 -0.94
CA ARG A 491 -13.33 -4.10 0.11
C ARG A 491 -14.53 -4.99 0.43
N ASP A 492 -14.85 -5.95 -0.44
CA ASP A 492 -15.90 -6.93 -0.19
C ASP A 492 -15.29 -8.11 0.59
N GLU A 493 -15.49 -8.11 1.91
CA GLU A 493 -14.96 -9.14 2.81
C GLU A 493 -15.42 -10.55 2.43
N THR A 494 -16.65 -10.69 1.91
CA THR A 494 -17.21 -11.98 1.52
C THR A 494 -16.55 -12.49 0.24
N ALA A 495 -16.39 -11.60 -0.76
CA ALA A 495 -15.75 -11.95 -2.01
C ALA A 495 -14.26 -12.27 -1.83
N VAL A 496 -13.55 -11.52 -0.97
CA VAL A 496 -12.16 -11.80 -0.61
C VAL A 496 -12.04 -13.16 0.07
N ALA A 497 -12.84 -13.44 1.09
CA ALA A 497 -12.81 -14.72 1.79
C ALA A 497 -13.09 -15.90 0.84
N ALA A 498 -14.09 -15.76 -0.04
CA ALA A 498 -14.39 -16.76 -1.07
C ALA A 498 -13.19 -17.01 -2.01
N ALA A 499 -12.57 -15.94 -2.53
CA ALA A 499 -11.43 -16.08 -3.42
C ALA A 499 -10.20 -16.73 -2.76
N LEU A 500 -9.93 -16.40 -1.49
CA LEU A 500 -8.86 -17.04 -0.70
C LEU A 500 -9.15 -18.53 -0.43
N ALA A 501 -10.42 -18.88 -0.25
CA ALA A 501 -10.87 -20.27 -0.13
C ALA A 501 -10.90 -21.03 -1.48
N GLY A 502 -10.55 -20.38 -2.59
CA GLY A 502 -10.60 -20.97 -3.93
C GLY A 502 -12.01 -21.12 -4.50
N VAL A 503 -12.98 -20.39 -3.92
CA VAL A 503 -14.35 -20.27 -4.41
C VAL A 503 -14.44 -19.08 -5.37
N PRO A 504 -15.04 -19.25 -6.57
CA PRO A 504 -15.21 -18.15 -7.52
C PRO A 504 -15.90 -16.92 -6.93
N ALA A 505 -15.26 -15.77 -7.09
CA ALA A 505 -15.75 -14.45 -6.70
C ALA A 505 -15.17 -13.40 -7.67
N GLY A 506 -15.92 -12.34 -7.94
CA GLY A 506 -15.56 -11.33 -8.94
C GLY A 506 -15.45 -11.92 -10.36
N THR A 507 -14.32 -11.70 -11.03
CA THR A 507 -14.02 -12.30 -12.33
C THR A 507 -12.94 -13.37 -12.22
N VAL A 508 -13.20 -14.55 -12.76
CA VAL A 508 -12.22 -15.64 -12.89
C VAL A 508 -11.65 -15.69 -14.30
N VAL A 509 -10.34 -15.71 -14.45
CA VAL A 509 -9.62 -15.91 -15.72
C VAL A 509 -8.96 -17.29 -15.69
N CYS A 510 -9.29 -18.15 -16.66
CA CYS A 510 -8.83 -19.55 -16.68
C CYS A 510 -8.67 -20.10 -18.11
N ALA A 511 -7.99 -21.22 -18.27
CA ALA A 511 -7.97 -21.95 -19.54
C ALA A 511 -9.37 -22.47 -19.90
N LYS A 512 -9.66 -22.56 -21.20
CA LYS A 512 -10.79 -23.34 -21.70
C LYS A 512 -10.55 -24.81 -21.31
N LYS A 513 -11.53 -25.42 -20.65
CA LYS A 513 -11.50 -26.83 -20.22
C LYS A 513 -12.28 -27.71 -21.17
#